data_AF-W8KI13-F1
#
_entry.id   AF-W8KI13-F1
#
_cell.length_a   1.000
_cell.length_b   1.000
_cell.length_c   1.000
_cell.angle_alpha   90.00
_cell.angle_beta   90.00
_cell.angle_gamma   90.00
#
_symmetry.space_group_name_H-M   'P 1'
#
loop_
_entity.id
_entity.type
_entity.pdbx_description
1 polymer ?
#
loop_
_entity_poly.entity_id
_entity_poly.type
_entity_poly.pdbx_seq_one_letter_code
_entity_poly.pdbx_strand_id
1 'polypeptide(L)'
;MEVPKGVSARIEPLACSGHGPVAGLDGCRGRWLCVTGDPHCPETIRALILENPRDLLDLDPRPQVVGADIPIGLADATPRRADVEARQRLGRPRGSSVFPAPLRVMLQAPSYEKACLLGRQHAGRALSRQTWNIIPMIRAMDNFLQECVDRQAWLREVHPELSFQAWNQGQAMNHNKKTSEGRRERHSLLEATFP
;
A
#
# COMPACT_ATOMS: atom_id res chain seq x y z
N MET A 1 -57.81 -2.83 -23.54
CA MET A 1 -56.40 -2.90 -23.99
C MET A 1 -55.58 -2.32 -22.86
N GLU A 2 -55.27 -3.16 -21.87
CA GLU A 2 -54.55 -2.77 -20.66
C GLU A 2 -53.05 -2.92 -20.88
N VAL A 3 -52.30 -1.87 -20.55
CA VAL A 3 -50.83 -1.88 -20.53
C VAL A 3 -50.39 -2.50 -19.19
N PRO A 4 -49.55 -3.55 -19.16
CA PRO A 4 -49.10 -4.10 -17.89
C PRO A 4 -48.20 -3.09 -17.18
N LYS A 5 -48.52 -2.84 -15.90
CA LYS A 5 -47.67 -2.05 -14.99
C LYS A 5 -46.34 -2.78 -14.80
N GLY A 6 -45.26 -2.01 -14.91
CA GLY A 6 -43.88 -2.47 -14.88
C GLY A 6 -43.55 -3.32 -13.65
N VAL A 7 -42.95 -4.48 -13.92
CA VAL A 7 -42.20 -5.24 -12.93
C VAL A 7 -40.90 -4.47 -12.69
N SER A 8 -40.86 -3.67 -11.63
CA SER A 8 -39.58 -3.24 -11.05
C SER A 8 -38.97 -4.49 -10.41
N ALA A 9 -38.08 -5.14 -11.15
CA ALA A 9 -37.16 -6.09 -10.56
C ALA A 9 -36.26 -5.31 -9.60
N ARG A 10 -36.59 -5.32 -8.31
CA ARG A 10 -35.60 -5.05 -7.27
C ARG A 10 -34.59 -6.17 -7.40
N ILE A 11 -33.44 -5.86 -7.99
CA ILE A 11 -32.26 -6.69 -7.81
C ILE A 11 -31.90 -6.51 -6.33
N GLU A 12 -32.32 -7.47 -5.51
CA GLU A 12 -31.80 -7.63 -4.16
C GLU A 12 -30.27 -7.65 -4.28
N PRO A 13 -29.51 -6.76 -3.62
CA PRO A 13 -28.07 -6.84 -3.65
C PRO A 13 -27.69 -8.24 -3.18
N LEU A 14 -26.94 -8.97 -4.02
CA LEU A 14 -26.38 -10.25 -3.63
C LEU A 14 -25.70 -10.04 -2.28
N ALA A 15 -26.14 -10.77 -1.26
CA ALA A 15 -25.65 -10.60 0.10
C ALA A 15 -24.12 -10.59 0.06
N CYS A 16 -23.53 -9.42 0.35
CA CYS A 16 -22.10 -9.26 0.47
C CYS A 16 -21.61 -10.35 1.41
N SER A 17 -20.77 -11.26 0.89
CA SER A 17 -20.16 -12.32 1.68
C SER A 17 -19.57 -11.70 2.94
N GLY A 18 -19.85 -12.24 4.13
CA GLY A 18 -19.60 -11.62 5.44
C GLY A 18 -18.14 -11.28 5.83
N HIS A 19 -17.28 -11.04 4.87
CA HIS A 19 -15.99 -10.39 5.03
C HIS A 19 -16.23 -8.88 5.10
N GLY A 20 -15.92 -8.27 6.24
CA GLY A 20 -16.00 -6.82 6.41
C GLY A 20 -15.03 -6.09 5.48
N PRO A 21 -15.10 -4.76 5.42
CA PRO A 21 -14.34 -3.97 4.47
C PRO A 21 -12.83 -4.21 4.62
N VAL A 22 -12.09 -4.07 3.53
CA VAL A 22 -10.63 -3.95 3.54
C VAL A 22 -10.24 -2.52 3.18
N ALA A 23 -8.98 -2.14 3.37
CA ALA A 23 -8.48 -0.86 2.87
C ALA A 23 -7.08 -0.96 2.24
N GLY A 24 -6.86 -0.13 1.22
CA GLY A 24 -5.54 0.22 0.70
C GLY A 24 -5.15 1.62 1.18
N LEU A 25 -3.90 1.81 1.58
CA LEU A 25 -3.38 3.08 2.09
C LEU A 25 -2.09 3.48 1.36
N ASP A 26 -2.05 4.71 0.82
CA ASP A 26 -0.86 5.27 0.17
C ASP A 26 -0.61 6.72 0.61
N GLY A 27 0.65 7.14 0.62
CA GLY A 27 1.03 8.49 1.00
C GLY A 27 0.71 9.52 -0.09
N CYS A 28 -0.02 10.58 0.27
CA CYS A 28 -0.41 11.66 -0.64
C CYS A 28 -0.13 13.03 -0.02
N ARG A 29 0.92 13.73 -0.49
CA ARG A 29 1.24 15.12 -0.10
C ARG A 29 1.29 15.38 1.42
N GLY A 30 1.85 14.44 2.19
CA GLY A 30 1.95 14.53 3.66
C GLY A 30 0.71 14.03 4.41
N ARG A 31 -0.30 13.54 3.70
CA ARG A 31 -1.53 12.90 4.18
C ARG A 31 -1.62 11.49 3.62
N TRP A 32 -2.71 10.77 3.85
CA TRP A 32 -2.89 9.40 3.35
C TRP A 32 -4.15 9.28 2.50
N LEU A 33 -4.01 8.77 1.28
CA LEU A 33 -5.14 8.29 0.51
C LEU A 33 -5.52 6.91 1.03
N CYS A 34 -6.73 6.78 1.56
CA CYS A 34 -7.33 5.52 1.98
C CYS A 34 -8.46 5.15 1.01
N VAL A 35 -8.38 3.97 0.40
CA VAL A 35 -9.47 3.39 -0.38
C VAL A 35 -10.00 2.20 0.40
N THR A 36 -11.27 2.20 0.78
CA THR A 36 -11.86 1.15 1.62
C THR A 36 -13.24 0.74 1.13
N GLY A 37 -13.58 -0.54 1.29
CA GLY A 37 -14.84 -1.13 0.86
C GLY A 37 -14.78 -2.64 0.95
N ASP A 38 -15.91 -3.29 0.71
CA ASP A 38 -15.95 -4.73 0.44
C ASP A 38 -15.53 -4.96 -1.03
N PRO A 39 -14.46 -5.74 -1.30
CA PRO A 39 -14.02 -6.02 -2.67
C PRO A 39 -15.05 -6.80 -3.50
N HIS A 40 -16.04 -7.44 -2.87
CA HIS A 40 -17.13 -8.14 -3.53
C HIS A 40 -18.37 -7.26 -3.76
N CYS A 41 -18.41 -6.05 -3.18
CA CYS A 41 -19.50 -5.09 -3.32
C CYS A 41 -18.92 -3.71 -3.71
N PRO A 42 -18.59 -3.50 -5.00
CA PRO A 42 -17.89 -2.32 -5.49
C PRO A 42 -18.56 -0.98 -5.14
N GLU A 43 -19.88 -0.96 -5.00
CA GLU A 43 -20.67 0.20 -4.60
C GLU A 43 -20.34 0.72 -3.18
N THR A 44 -19.67 -0.10 -2.37
CA THR A 44 -19.21 0.26 -1.02
C THR A 44 -17.82 0.91 -1.00
N ILE A 45 -17.11 0.87 -2.14
CA ILE A 45 -15.76 1.41 -2.27
C ILE A 45 -15.80 2.92 -2.18
N ARG A 46 -15.07 3.48 -1.23
CA ARG A 46 -14.93 4.92 -0.99
C ARG A 46 -13.47 5.30 -0.83
N ALA A 47 -13.14 6.50 -1.31
CA ALA A 47 -11.84 7.11 -1.16
C ALA A 47 -11.90 8.25 -0.15
N LEU A 48 -10.96 8.27 0.79
CA LEU A 48 -10.86 9.23 1.89
C LEU A 48 -9.42 9.76 1.96
N ILE A 49 -9.26 11.01 2.39
CA ILE A 49 -7.94 11.55 2.75
C ILE A 49 -7.84 11.61 4.27
N LEU A 50 -6.98 10.78 4.84
CA LEU A 50 -6.69 10.75 6.26
C LEU A 50 -5.51 11.66 6.57
N GLU A 51 -5.57 12.40 7.68
CA GLU A 51 -4.48 13.23 8.16
C GLU A 51 -3.37 12.37 8.79
N ASN A 52 -3.75 11.29 9.48
CA ASN A 52 -2.84 10.44 10.22
C ASN A 52 -3.22 8.96 10.09
N PRO A 53 -2.26 8.00 10.21
CA PRO A 53 -2.61 6.58 10.28
C PRO A 53 -3.59 6.24 11.40
N ARG A 54 -3.63 7.03 12.49
CA ARG A 54 -4.60 6.87 13.58
C ARG A 54 -6.05 6.97 13.12
N ASP A 55 -6.33 7.78 12.11
CA ASP A 55 -7.69 7.99 11.62
C ASP A 55 -8.32 6.69 11.06
N LEU A 56 -7.50 5.66 10.77
CA LEU A 56 -7.97 4.31 10.46
C LEU A 56 -8.81 3.67 11.58
N LEU A 57 -8.58 4.07 12.84
CA LEU A 57 -9.31 3.56 14.00
C LEU A 57 -10.74 4.09 14.05
N ASP A 58 -10.98 5.25 13.44
CA ASP A 58 -12.26 5.97 13.47
C ASP A 58 -13.12 5.68 12.22
N LEU A 59 -12.62 4.84 11.30
CA LEU A 59 -13.38 4.42 10.13
C LEU A 59 -14.55 3.52 10.55
N ASP A 60 -15.71 3.78 9.96
CA ASP A 60 -16.91 2.96 10.11
C ASP A 60 -17.51 2.62 8.73
N PRO A 61 -17.78 1.34 8.43
CA PRO A 61 -17.22 0.17 9.11
C PRO A 61 -15.69 0.17 9.07
N ARG A 62 -15.07 -0.26 10.19
CA ARG A 62 -13.61 -0.36 10.32
C ARG A 62 -13.06 -1.47 9.43
N PRO A 63 -11.99 -1.23 8.64
CA PRO A 63 -11.41 -2.27 7.80
C PRO A 63 -10.84 -3.42 8.62
N GLN A 64 -11.14 -4.66 8.22
CA GLN A 64 -10.61 -5.89 8.81
C GLN A 64 -9.12 -6.06 8.50
N VAL A 65 -8.69 -5.61 7.31
CA VAL A 65 -7.29 -5.63 6.87
C VAL A 65 -6.99 -4.33 6.14
N VAL A 66 -5.80 -3.77 6.41
CA VAL A 66 -5.26 -2.59 5.72
C VAL A 66 -3.92 -2.94 5.09
N GLY A 67 -3.80 -2.79 3.77
CA GLY A 67 -2.53 -2.85 3.06
C GLY A 67 -1.98 -1.44 2.82
N ALA A 68 -0.82 -1.11 3.37
CA ALA A 68 -0.17 0.19 3.21
C ALA A 68 1.10 0.13 2.35
N ASP A 69 1.24 1.01 1.36
CA ASP A 69 2.48 1.18 0.57
C ASP A 69 3.51 2.04 1.34
N ILE A 70 3.96 1.50 2.46
CA ILE A 70 4.95 2.13 3.32
C ILE A 70 5.77 1.05 4.06
N PRO A 71 7.09 1.22 4.22
CA PRO A 71 7.89 0.30 5.01
C PRO A 71 7.36 0.12 6.45
N ILE A 72 7.15 -1.12 6.86
CA ILE A 72 6.76 -1.53 8.21
C ILE A 72 7.81 -2.50 8.79
N GLY A 73 8.03 -2.44 10.11
CA GLY A 73 9.04 -3.28 10.76
C GLY A 73 10.45 -2.85 10.38
N LEU A 74 10.78 -1.57 10.60
CA LEU A 74 12.10 -1.02 10.30
C LEU A 74 13.18 -1.75 11.09
N ALA A 75 14.31 -1.99 10.42
CA ALA A 75 15.48 -2.61 11.03
C ALA A 75 16.40 -1.56 11.66
N ASP A 76 17.22 -1.99 12.62
CA ASP A 76 18.16 -1.11 13.30
C ASP A 76 19.55 -1.08 12.63
N ALA A 77 19.97 -2.17 12.00
CA ALA A 77 21.31 -2.27 11.38
C ALA A 77 21.34 -2.98 10.02
N THR A 78 20.55 -4.04 9.81
CA THR A 78 20.62 -4.87 8.60
C THR A 78 19.55 -4.50 7.57
N PRO A 79 19.75 -4.82 6.27
CA PRO A 79 18.68 -4.77 5.29
C PRO A 79 17.47 -5.62 5.74
N ARG A 80 16.25 -5.12 5.54
CA ARG A 80 15.04 -5.86 5.89
C ARG A 80 14.91 -7.09 4.99
N ARG A 81 14.56 -8.23 5.58
CA ARG A 81 14.28 -9.46 4.82
C ARG A 81 13.16 -9.25 3.79
N ALA A 82 12.12 -8.48 4.15
CA ALA A 82 11.04 -8.09 3.25
C ALA A 82 11.54 -7.40 1.97
N ASP A 83 12.46 -6.43 2.08
CA ASP A 83 13.04 -5.73 0.93
C ASP A 83 13.83 -6.69 0.02
N VAL A 84 14.61 -7.59 0.63
CA VAL A 84 15.45 -8.55 -0.09
C VAL A 84 14.57 -9.55 -0.86
N GLU A 85 13.58 -10.13 -0.20
CA GLU A 85 12.65 -11.09 -0.82
C GLU A 85 11.81 -10.43 -1.91
N ALA A 86 11.32 -9.21 -1.69
CA ALA A 86 10.56 -8.46 -2.69
C ALA A 86 11.39 -8.21 -3.96
N ARG A 87 12.66 -7.81 -3.80
CA ARG A 87 13.60 -7.62 -4.93
C ARG A 87 13.85 -8.91 -5.70
N GLN A 88 14.04 -10.02 -4.99
CA GLN A 88 14.27 -11.33 -5.59
C GLN A 88 13.05 -11.80 -6.39
N ARG A 89 11.84 -11.67 -5.81
CA ARG A 89 10.57 -12.05 -6.47
C ARG A 89 10.31 -11.25 -7.74
N LEU A 90 10.58 -9.95 -7.73
CA LEU A 90 10.39 -9.09 -8.91
C LEU A 90 11.45 -9.30 -10.00
N GLY A 91 12.62 -9.86 -9.65
CA GLY A 91 13.68 -10.17 -10.61
C GLY A 91 14.22 -8.96 -11.38
N ARG A 92 14.95 -9.17 -12.48
CA ARG A 92 15.34 -8.07 -13.38
C ARG A 92 14.29 -7.89 -14.49
N PRO A 93 13.98 -6.66 -14.91
CA PRO A 93 14.53 -5.38 -14.43
C PRO A 93 13.80 -4.78 -13.21
N ARG A 94 12.73 -5.43 -12.71
CA ARG A 94 11.74 -4.80 -11.82
C ARG A 94 12.11 -4.76 -10.34
N GLY A 95 13.07 -5.56 -9.88
CA GLY A 95 13.55 -5.56 -8.49
C GLY A 95 14.13 -4.21 -8.05
N SER A 96 14.59 -3.37 -8.99
CA SER A 96 15.01 -1.99 -8.71
C SER A 96 13.87 -1.07 -8.23
N SER A 97 12.61 -1.46 -8.43
CA SER A 97 11.44 -0.71 -7.94
C SER A 97 11.28 -0.76 -6.41
N VAL A 98 11.84 -1.77 -5.76
CA VAL A 98 11.85 -1.90 -4.30
C VAL A 98 13.08 -1.16 -3.79
N PHE A 99 12.88 0.08 -3.36
CA PHE A 99 13.94 0.86 -2.71
C PHE A 99 14.15 0.35 -1.29
N PRO A 100 15.39 0.23 -0.81
CA PRO A 100 15.60 -0.34 0.51
C PRO A 100 15.22 0.66 1.59
N ALA A 101 14.40 0.22 2.54
CA ALA A 101 13.83 1.05 3.60
C ALA A 101 14.92 1.75 4.44
N PRO A 102 14.58 2.86 5.14
CA PRO A 102 15.50 3.46 6.09
C PRO A 102 15.71 2.54 7.29
N LEU A 103 16.86 2.66 7.95
CA LEU A 103 17.03 2.14 9.31
C LEU A 103 16.28 3.04 10.29
N ARG A 104 15.81 2.49 11.42
CA ARG A 104 15.07 3.25 12.43
C ARG A 104 15.82 4.50 12.90
N VAL A 105 17.15 4.40 13.08
CA VAL A 105 17.99 5.55 13.49
C VAL A 105 17.97 6.71 12.48
N MET A 106 17.77 6.45 11.19
CA MET A 106 17.73 7.50 10.16
C MET A 106 16.47 8.36 10.25
N LEU A 107 15.39 7.85 10.86
CA LEU A 107 14.13 8.57 10.94
C LEU A 107 14.29 9.86 11.74
N GLN A 108 15.22 9.91 12.70
CA GLN A 108 15.44 11.07 13.57
C GLN A 108 16.57 11.98 13.07
N ALA A 109 17.14 11.69 11.90
CA ALA A 109 18.22 12.51 11.35
C ALA A 109 17.72 13.94 11.03
N PRO A 110 18.44 15.00 11.45
CA PRO A 110 18.03 16.39 11.21
C PRO A 110 18.20 16.84 9.76
N SER A 111 18.97 16.09 8.95
CA SER A 111 19.20 16.39 7.55
C SER A 111 19.42 15.12 6.73
N TYR A 112 19.28 15.24 5.40
CA TYR A 112 19.53 14.15 4.47
C TYR A 112 20.98 13.66 4.53
N GLU A 113 21.93 14.59 4.68
CA GLU A 113 23.35 14.31 4.78
C GLU A 113 23.63 13.48 6.03
N LYS A 114 23.02 13.84 7.17
CA LYS A 114 23.15 13.08 8.41
C LYS A 114 22.50 11.70 8.30
N ALA A 115 21.33 11.60 7.66
CA ALA A 115 20.67 10.31 7.41
C ALA A 115 21.54 9.39 6.52
N CYS A 116 22.16 9.95 5.49
CA CYS A 116 23.07 9.20 4.61
C CYS A 116 24.32 8.75 5.34
N LEU A 117 24.89 9.60 6.20
CA LEU A 117 26.04 9.23 7.04
C LEU A 117 25.68 8.05 7.95
N LEU A 118 24.54 8.12 8.66
CA LEU A 118 24.06 7.02 9.49
C LEU A 118 23.88 5.73 8.68
N GLY A 119 23.33 5.82 7.47
CA GLY A 119 23.20 4.65 6.59
C GLY A 119 24.52 4.01 6.19
N ARG A 120 25.51 4.82 5.86
CA ARG A 120 26.84 4.31 5.52
C ARG A 120 27.48 3.65 6.73
N GLN A 121 27.34 4.25 7.91
CA GLN A 121 27.90 3.72 9.16
C GLN A 121 27.26 2.40 9.58
N HIS A 122 25.93 2.28 9.51
CA HIS A 122 25.21 1.13 10.06
C HIS A 122 24.93 0.02 9.03
N ALA A 123 24.73 0.36 7.76
CA ALA A 123 24.33 -0.60 6.71
C ALA A 123 25.17 -0.49 5.43
N GLY A 124 26.28 0.26 5.44
CA GLY A 124 27.18 0.38 4.29
C GLY A 124 26.60 1.12 3.08
N ARG A 125 25.43 1.76 3.20
CA ARG A 125 24.74 2.42 2.08
C ARG A 125 24.09 3.74 2.46
N ALA A 126 24.07 4.70 1.54
CA ALA A 126 23.31 5.94 1.73
C ALA A 126 21.80 5.72 1.60
N LEU A 127 21.02 6.64 2.18
CA LEU A 127 19.58 6.72 1.98
C LEU A 127 19.30 7.29 0.58
N SER A 128 18.28 6.78 -0.12
CA SER A 128 17.88 7.37 -1.40
C SER A 128 17.09 8.67 -1.18
N ARG A 129 17.13 9.59 -2.16
CA ARG A 129 16.32 10.82 -2.09
C ARG A 129 14.82 10.53 -2.06
N GLN A 130 14.39 9.50 -2.79
CA GLN A 130 13.00 9.06 -2.79
C GLN A 130 12.57 8.61 -1.38
N THR A 131 13.38 7.77 -0.73
CA THR A 131 13.11 7.31 0.65
C THR A 131 13.15 8.48 1.64
N TRP A 132 14.10 9.41 1.48
CA TRP A 132 14.19 10.61 2.32
C TRP A 132 12.90 11.44 2.29
N ASN A 133 12.35 11.67 1.10
CA ASN A 133 11.15 12.49 0.92
C ASN A 133 9.90 11.91 1.59
N ILE A 134 9.89 10.60 1.90
CA ILE A 134 8.78 9.94 2.59
C ILE A 134 9.09 9.61 4.06
N ILE A 135 10.24 10.02 4.61
CA ILE A 135 10.59 9.79 6.02
C ILE A 135 9.51 10.26 7.00
N PRO A 136 8.87 11.44 6.83
CA PRO A 136 7.80 11.85 7.74
C PRO A 136 6.63 10.84 7.78
N MET A 137 6.27 10.28 6.63
CA MET A 137 5.20 9.28 6.50
C MET A 137 5.61 7.95 7.14
N ILE A 138 6.85 7.50 6.85
CA ILE A 138 7.42 6.29 7.47
C ILE A 138 7.43 6.44 9.00
N ARG A 139 7.85 7.60 9.52
CA ARG A 139 7.87 7.90 10.96
C ARG A 139 6.47 7.89 11.57
N ALA A 140 5.50 8.48 10.90
CA ALA A 140 4.10 8.49 11.36
C ALA A 140 3.53 7.06 11.47
N MET A 141 3.79 6.21 10.46
CA MET A 141 3.35 4.80 10.49
C MET A 141 4.10 3.99 11.55
N ASP A 142 5.43 4.14 11.66
CA ASP A 142 6.24 3.41 12.66
C ASP A 142 5.81 3.77 14.08
N ASN A 143 5.59 5.06 14.38
CA ASN A 143 5.04 5.49 15.68
C ASN A 143 3.64 4.89 15.93
N PHE A 144 2.75 4.96 14.93
CA PHE A 144 1.41 4.39 15.06
C PHE A 144 1.45 2.88 15.35
N LEU A 145 2.33 2.12 14.72
CA LEU A 145 2.43 0.68 14.98
C LEU A 145 3.11 0.34 16.31
N GLN A 146 4.05 1.17 16.77
CA GLN A 146 4.74 0.97 18.06
C GLN A 146 3.83 1.20 19.28
N GLU A 147 2.80 2.05 19.16
CA GLU A 147 1.87 2.32 20.26
C GLU A 147 1.00 1.11 20.66
N CYS A 148 0.80 0.13 19.76
CA CYS A 148 -0.01 -1.06 20.05
C CYS A 148 0.36 -2.20 19.11
N VAL A 149 0.96 -3.25 19.67
CA VAL A 149 1.44 -4.42 18.92
C VAL A 149 0.33 -5.12 18.12
N ASP A 150 -0.90 -5.12 18.62
CA ASP A 150 -2.05 -5.74 17.96
C ASP A 150 -2.43 -5.05 16.64
N ARG A 151 -1.94 -3.84 16.37
CA ARG A 151 -2.15 -3.16 15.09
C ARG A 151 -1.51 -3.93 13.92
N GLN A 152 -0.43 -4.66 14.19
CA GLN A 152 0.18 -5.55 13.20
C GLN A 152 -0.64 -6.81 12.93
N ALA A 153 -1.76 -7.05 13.61
CA ALA A 153 -2.68 -8.13 13.29
C ALA A 153 -3.57 -7.81 12.08
N TRP A 154 -3.83 -6.54 11.78
CA TRP A 154 -4.71 -6.11 10.68
C TRP A 154 -4.07 -5.12 9.69
N LEU A 155 -2.98 -4.43 10.05
CA LEU A 155 -2.25 -3.56 9.14
C LEU A 155 -1.01 -4.29 8.60
N ARG A 156 -0.80 -4.29 7.27
CA ARG A 156 0.33 -4.93 6.58
C ARG A 156 0.98 -3.99 5.58
N GLU A 157 2.27 -4.16 5.37
CA GLU A 157 2.98 -3.55 4.24
C GLU A 157 2.60 -4.28 2.96
N VAL A 158 2.35 -3.51 1.90
CA VAL A 158 2.13 -4.02 0.55
C VAL A 158 3.00 -3.24 -0.42
N HIS A 159 3.47 -3.88 -1.49
CA HIS A 159 4.24 -3.21 -2.53
C HIS A 159 3.51 -3.34 -3.87
N PRO A 160 3.08 -2.23 -4.52
CA PRO A 160 2.22 -2.29 -5.70
C PRO A 160 2.75 -3.18 -6.83
N GLU A 161 4.07 -3.19 -7.08
CA GLU A 161 4.64 -4.04 -8.15
C GLU A 161 4.54 -5.54 -7.83
N LEU A 162 4.58 -5.94 -6.54
CA LEU A 162 4.33 -7.33 -6.14
C LEU A 162 2.86 -7.68 -6.27
N SER A 163 1.95 -6.76 -5.94
CA SER A 163 0.51 -6.95 -6.13
C SER A 163 0.17 -7.15 -7.61
N PHE A 164 0.70 -6.29 -8.49
CA PHE A 164 0.53 -6.45 -9.93
C PHE A 164 1.18 -7.74 -10.46
N GLN A 165 2.36 -8.13 -9.95
CA GLN A 165 2.96 -9.41 -10.30
C GLN A 165 2.06 -10.58 -9.92
N ALA A 166 1.45 -10.55 -8.72
CA ALA A 166 0.53 -11.58 -8.27
C ALA A 166 -0.71 -11.68 -9.17
N TRP A 167 -1.31 -10.55 -9.53
CA TRP A 167 -2.45 -10.51 -10.47
C TRP A 167 -2.06 -10.94 -11.89
N ASN A 168 -0.82 -10.68 -12.28
CA ASN A 168 -0.27 -11.11 -13.56
C ASN A 168 0.36 -12.52 -13.49
N GLN A 169 -0.27 -13.43 -12.74
CA GLN A 169 0.11 -14.85 -12.68
C GLN A 169 1.58 -15.09 -12.31
N GLY A 170 2.15 -14.24 -11.45
CA GLY A 170 3.54 -14.31 -11.01
C GLY A 170 4.54 -13.62 -11.94
N GLN A 171 4.11 -13.06 -13.07
CA GLN A 171 4.98 -12.35 -14.02
C GLN A 171 5.06 -10.86 -13.66
N ALA A 172 6.27 -10.34 -13.52
CA ALA A 172 6.46 -8.91 -13.27
C ALA A 172 6.02 -8.06 -14.48
N MET A 173 5.64 -6.81 -14.24
CA MET A 173 5.18 -5.89 -15.30
C MET A 173 6.27 -5.66 -16.34
N ASN A 174 5.91 -5.67 -17.63
CA ASN A 174 6.85 -5.49 -18.73
C ASN A 174 7.29 -4.03 -18.86
N HIS A 175 6.42 -3.08 -18.54
CA HIS A 175 6.67 -1.65 -18.74
C HIS A 175 6.73 -0.87 -17.42
N ASN A 176 7.51 0.22 -17.43
CA ASN A 176 7.61 1.11 -16.28
C ASN A 176 6.29 1.87 -16.09
N LYS A 177 5.76 1.96 -14.86
CA LYS A 177 4.50 2.65 -14.53
C LYS A 177 4.42 4.11 -15.02
N LYS A 178 5.55 4.77 -15.29
CA LYS A 178 5.60 6.13 -15.83
C LYS A 178 5.36 6.22 -17.34
N THR A 179 5.45 5.12 -18.09
CA THR A 179 5.16 5.12 -19.53
C THR A 179 3.67 4.91 -19.79
N SER A 180 3.23 5.20 -21.01
CA SER A 180 1.83 5.00 -21.40
C SER A 180 1.45 3.52 -21.38
N GLU A 181 2.37 2.67 -21.85
CA GLU A 181 2.27 1.22 -21.91
C GLU A 181 2.20 0.62 -20.51
N GLY A 182 3.04 1.09 -19.57
CA GLY A 182 3.02 0.60 -18.19
C GLY A 182 1.78 1.00 -17.41
N ARG A 183 1.16 2.16 -17.73
CA ARG A 183 -0.15 2.51 -17.19
C ARG A 183 -1.24 1.60 -17.76
N ARG A 184 -1.25 1.41 -19.08
CA ARG A 184 -2.23 0.55 -19.76
C ARG A 184 -2.17 -0.90 -19.25
N GLU A 185 -0.97 -1.45 -19.13
CA GLU A 185 -0.72 -2.80 -18.62
C GLU A 185 -1.35 -3.02 -17.23
N ARG A 186 -1.17 -2.05 -16.31
CA ARG A 186 -1.76 -2.11 -14.97
C ARG A 186 -3.27 -1.88 -14.98
N HIS A 187 -3.76 -0.98 -15.82
CA HIS A 187 -5.19 -0.72 -15.96
C HIS A 187 -5.95 -1.94 -16.46
N SER A 188 -5.43 -2.62 -17.47
CA SER A 188 -6.05 -3.85 -17.99
C SER A 188 -6.12 -4.96 -16.94
N LEU A 189 -5.13 -5.07 -16.05
CA LEU A 189 -5.19 -6.00 -14.92
C LEU A 189 -6.23 -5.60 -13.88
N LEU A 190 -6.33 -4.30 -13.58
CA LEU A 190 -7.36 -3.78 -12.68
C LEU A 190 -8.76 -4.07 -13.22
N GLU A 191 -9.04 -3.71 -14.48
CA GLU A 191 -10.35 -3.95 -15.12
C GLU A 191 -10.70 -5.44 -15.19
N ALA A 192 -9.73 -6.32 -15.41
CA ALA A 192 -9.97 -7.76 -15.44
C ALA A 192 -10.25 -8.35 -14.05
N THR A 193 -9.82 -7.69 -12.97
CA THR A 193 -9.94 -8.18 -11.59
C THR A 193 -11.10 -7.53 -10.83
N PHE A 194 -11.33 -6.24 -11.09
CA PHE A 194 -12.36 -5.40 -10.47
C PHE A 194 -13.13 -4.66 -11.58
N PRO A 195 -14.08 -5.35 -12.25
CA PRO A 195 -14.88 -4.78 -13.32
C PRO A 195 -15.88 -3.72 -12.85
#